data_AF-A0A257YCX2-F1
#
_entry.id   AF-A0A257YCX2-F1
#
_cell.length_a   1.000
_cell.length_b   1.000
_cell.length_c   1.000
_cell.angle_alpha   90.00
_cell.angle_beta   90.00
_cell.angle_gamma   90.00
#
_symmetry.space_group_name_H-M   'P 1'
#
loop_
_entity.id
_entity.type
_entity.pdbx_description
1 polymer ?
#
loop_
_entity_poly.entity_id
_entity_poly.type
_entity_poly.pdbx_seq_one_letter_code
_entity_poly.pdbx_strand_id
1 'polypeptide(L)'
;DSHCPKELIKAGVSRDNTIYAYNVEKGLIADITDGKRRDADEFIRSSSKAVLRIKVDPQRCYVSDLDKYDGVKKAIEYRASDSEKEELACAYWGALQNLSQYSNQSIPRPEVMITYDLPPSAIDRVS
;
A
#
# COMPACT_ATOMS: atom_id res chain seq x y z
N ASP A 1 -13.92 -2.96 0.73
CA ASP A 1 -14.26 -1.55 1.08
C ASP A 1 -15.43 -1.37 2.05
N SER A 2 -16.27 -2.38 2.32
CA SER A 2 -17.52 -2.25 3.10
C SER A 2 -17.40 -1.73 4.55
N HIS A 3 -16.19 -1.64 5.12
CA HIS A 3 -15.91 -1.07 6.44
C HIS A 3 -14.83 0.02 6.40
N CYS A 4 -14.59 0.60 5.21
CA CYS A 4 -13.66 1.72 5.07
C CYS A 4 -14.26 2.96 5.76
N PRO A 5 -13.52 3.65 6.66
CA PRO A 5 -13.95 4.90 7.27
C PRO A 5 -14.39 5.93 6.22
N LYS A 6 -15.44 6.70 6.54
CA LYS A 6 -16.04 7.67 5.62
C LYS A 6 -15.05 8.73 5.15
N GLU A 7 -14.10 9.09 6.01
CA GLU A 7 -13.05 10.06 5.73
C GLU A 7 -12.10 9.54 4.65
N LEU A 8 -11.74 8.26 4.72
CA LEU A 8 -10.88 7.60 3.72
C LEU A 8 -11.62 7.41 2.40
N ILE A 9 -12.90 7.04 2.43
CA ILE A 9 -13.75 6.96 1.24
C ILE A 9 -13.82 8.32 0.54
N LYS A 10 -14.02 9.42 1.28
CA LYS A 10 -14.03 10.78 0.74
C LYS A 10 -12.69 11.19 0.13
N ALA A 11 -11.59 10.62 0.62
CA ALA A 11 -10.24 10.80 0.07
C ALA A 11 -9.93 9.89 -1.13
N GLY A 12 -10.91 9.11 -1.60
CA GLY A 12 -10.77 8.20 -2.74
C GLY A 12 -10.08 6.88 -2.42
N VAL A 13 -9.87 6.56 -1.14
CA VAL A 13 -9.23 5.30 -0.73
C VAL A 13 -10.16 4.13 -1.03
N SER A 14 -9.69 3.24 -1.90
CA SER A 14 -10.37 1.99 -2.24
C SER A 14 -9.33 0.95 -2.62
N ARG A 15 -9.49 -0.30 -2.19
CA ARG A 15 -8.58 -1.35 -2.67
C ARG A 15 -8.84 -1.73 -4.14
N ASP A 16 -10.04 -1.47 -4.64
CA ASP A 16 -10.44 -1.80 -6.01
C ASP A 16 -10.13 -0.67 -7.00
N ASN A 17 -9.93 0.56 -6.50
CA ASN A 17 -9.72 1.75 -7.32
C ASN A 17 -8.51 2.59 -6.85
N THR A 18 -7.34 1.95 -6.74
CA THR A 18 -6.05 2.61 -6.44
C THR A 18 -4.91 2.02 -7.26
N ILE A 19 -3.83 2.80 -7.40
CA ILE A 19 -2.57 2.30 -7.94
C ILE A 19 -1.68 1.92 -6.76
N TYR A 20 -1.18 0.69 -6.78
CA TYR A 20 -0.29 0.17 -5.76
C TYR A 20 1.18 0.39 -6.12
N ALA A 21 1.99 0.77 -5.14
CA ALA A 21 3.41 1.04 -5.33
C ALA A 21 4.25 0.68 -4.10
N TYR A 22 5.57 0.63 -4.32
CA TYR A 22 6.57 0.56 -3.26
C TYR A 22 7.02 1.98 -2.89
N ASN A 23 7.26 2.22 -1.60
CA ASN A 23 7.93 3.45 -1.15
C ASN A 23 9.46 3.24 -1.14
N VAL A 24 10.19 4.14 -1.80
CA VAL A 24 11.66 4.19 -1.72
C VAL A 24 12.06 5.23 -0.68
N GLU A 25 12.71 4.82 0.40
CA GLU A 25 13.28 5.74 1.40
C GLU A 25 14.75 5.44 1.57
N LYS A 26 15.61 6.47 1.43
CA LYS A 26 17.08 6.34 1.55
C LYS A 26 17.66 5.21 0.68
N GLY A 27 17.14 5.04 -0.53
CA GLY A 27 17.59 4.02 -1.48
C GLY A 27 17.08 2.60 -1.21
N LEU A 28 16.21 2.40 -0.21
CA LEU A 28 15.69 1.09 0.15
C LEU A 28 14.19 0.98 -0.11
N ILE A 29 13.77 -0.21 -0.52
CA ILE A 29 12.36 -0.65 -0.54
C ILE A 29 12.13 -1.72 0.51
N ALA A 30 10.90 -1.82 1.01
CA ALA A 30 10.44 -3.01 1.72
C ALA A 30 9.90 -4.02 0.70
N ASP A 31 10.36 -5.27 0.71
CA ASP A 31 9.65 -6.32 -0.01
C ASP A 31 8.35 -6.63 0.75
N ILE A 32 7.23 -6.50 0.04
CA ILE A 32 5.88 -6.77 0.56
C ILE A 32 5.63 -8.26 0.85
N THR A 33 6.50 -9.16 0.39
CA THR A 33 6.39 -10.61 0.59
C THR A 33 6.89 -11.00 1.99
N ASP A 34 8.07 -10.50 2.38
CA ASP A 34 8.79 -10.92 3.59
C ASP A 34 9.17 -9.77 4.53
N GLY A 35 8.86 -8.53 4.18
CA GLY A 35 9.17 -7.32 4.95
C GLY A 35 10.63 -6.90 4.94
N LYS A 36 11.51 -7.65 4.26
CA LYS A 36 12.95 -7.35 4.25
C LYS A 36 13.24 -6.11 3.43
N ARG A 37 14.22 -5.34 3.87
CA ARG A 37 14.69 -4.16 3.15
C ARG A 37 15.69 -4.56 2.08
N ARG A 38 15.48 -4.05 0.87
CA ARG A 38 16.33 -4.32 -0.30
C ARG A 38 16.75 -3.02 -0.96
N ASP A 39 17.93 -3.03 -1.56
CA ASP A 39 18.40 -1.93 -2.37
C ASP A 39 17.45 -1.73 -3.57
N ALA A 40 16.99 -0.50 -3.75
CA ALA A 40 16.02 -0.18 -4.79
C ALA A 40 16.62 -0.38 -6.19
N ASP A 41 17.90 -0.06 -6.37
CA ASP A 41 18.55 -0.21 -7.68
C ASP A 41 18.79 -1.69 -8.01
N GLU A 42 19.13 -2.52 -7.02
CA GLU A 42 19.20 -3.97 -7.18
C GLU A 42 17.83 -4.57 -7.54
N PHE A 43 16.75 -4.12 -6.88
CA PHE A 43 15.40 -4.53 -7.24
C PHE A 43 15.04 -4.14 -8.68
N ILE A 44 15.35 -2.91 -9.09
CA ILE A 44 15.09 -2.44 -10.47
C ILE A 44 15.86 -3.27 -11.49
N ARG A 45 17.16 -3.53 -11.24
CA ARG A 45 18.01 -4.31 -12.15
C ARG A 45 17.61 -5.78 -12.24
N SER A 46 17.14 -6.37 -11.14
CA SER A 46 16.74 -7.78 -11.09
C SER A 46 15.31 -8.04 -11.56
N SER A 47 14.49 -6.99 -11.70
CA SER A 47 13.12 -7.10 -12.20
C SER A 47 13.08 -7.57 -13.65
N SER A 48 12.35 -8.65 -13.92
CA SER A 48 12.05 -9.12 -15.28
C SER A 48 10.94 -8.31 -15.96
N LYS A 49 10.31 -7.38 -15.24
CA LYS A 49 9.24 -6.50 -15.72
C LYS A 49 9.76 -5.06 -15.81
N ALA A 50 9.17 -4.28 -16.73
CA ALA A 50 9.41 -2.84 -16.78
C ALA A 50 9.05 -2.20 -15.45
N VAL A 51 9.99 -1.44 -14.88
CA VAL A 51 9.78 -0.73 -13.62
C VAL A 51 9.50 0.73 -13.92
N LEU A 52 8.44 1.24 -13.30
CA LEU A 52 8.04 2.65 -13.39
C LEU A 52 8.36 3.34 -12.07
N ARG A 53 8.85 4.57 -12.18
CA ARG A 53 8.97 5.50 -11.06
C ARG A 53 7.83 6.51 -11.18
N ILE A 54 7.07 6.65 -10.10
CA ILE A 54 5.90 7.53 -10.06
C ILE A 54 6.19 8.65 -9.07
N LYS A 55 6.10 9.90 -9.53
CA LYS A 55 6.11 11.09 -8.68
C LYS A 55 4.71 11.31 -8.15
N VAL A 56 4.55 11.34 -6.84
CA VAL A 56 3.24 11.47 -6.19
C VAL A 56 3.18 12.65 -5.25
N ASP A 57 1.97 13.16 -5.00
CA ASP A 57 1.68 14.04 -3.88
C ASP A 57 1.47 13.16 -2.63
N PRO A 58 2.41 13.19 -1.66
CA PRO A 58 2.34 12.30 -0.50
C PRO A 58 1.15 12.60 0.42
N GLN A 59 0.50 13.76 0.33
CA GLN A 59 -0.70 14.06 1.10
C GLN A 59 -1.94 13.31 0.56
N ARG A 60 -1.89 12.87 -0.69
CA ARG A 60 -2.97 12.14 -1.39
C ARG A 60 -2.65 10.65 -1.57
N CYS A 61 -1.67 10.16 -0.83
CA CYS A 61 -1.28 8.76 -0.82
C CYS A 61 -1.40 8.20 0.60
N TYR A 62 -1.66 6.90 0.67
CA TYR A 62 -1.75 6.17 1.91
C TYR A 62 -0.81 4.97 1.89
N VAL A 63 -0.47 4.47 3.07
CA VAL A 63 0.34 3.26 3.23
C VAL A 63 -0.49 2.28 4.04
N SER A 64 -0.74 1.13 3.43
CA SER A 64 -1.47 0.03 4.04
C SER A 64 -0.51 -0.99 4.64
N ASP A 65 -0.98 -1.67 5.68
CA ASP A 65 -0.28 -2.76 6.36
C ASP A 65 -0.77 -4.10 5.79
N LEU A 66 0.07 -4.76 5.00
CA LEU A 66 -0.29 -6.01 4.35
C LEU A 66 -0.42 -7.19 5.33
N ASP A 67 0.18 -7.12 6.52
CA ASP A 67 0.00 -8.18 7.51
C ASP A 67 -1.44 -8.15 8.07
N LYS A 68 -1.99 -6.95 8.25
CA LYS A 68 -3.41 -6.77 8.61
C LYS A 68 -4.34 -7.15 7.47
N TYR A 69 -3.97 -6.80 6.23
CA TYR A 69 -4.76 -7.20 5.07
C TYR A 69 -4.81 -8.72 4.89
N ASP A 70 -3.70 -9.42 5.12
CA ASP A 70 -3.65 -10.88 5.10
C ASP A 70 -4.60 -11.49 6.13
N GLY A 71 -4.77 -10.84 7.30
CA GLY A 71 -5.79 -11.22 8.29
C GLY A 71 -7.21 -11.15 7.73
N VAL A 72 -7.58 -10.04 7.10
CA VAL A 72 -8.89 -9.86 6.44
C VAL A 72 -9.10 -10.93 5.35
N LYS A 73 -8.08 -11.16 4.52
CA LYS A 73 -8.14 -12.14 3.43
C LYS A 73 -8.35 -13.56 3.97
N LYS A 74 -7.60 -13.97 4.99
CA LYS A 74 -7.76 -15.27 5.65
C LYS A 74 -9.16 -15.45 6.24
N ALA A 75 -9.71 -14.42 6.90
CA ALA A 75 -11.06 -14.49 7.46
C ALA A 75 -12.14 -14.71 6.39
N ILE A 76 -11.97 -14.11 5.20
CA ILE A 76 -12.85 -14.35 4.05
C ILE A 76 -12.68 -15.78 3.53
N GLU A 77 -11.44 -16.21 3.30
CA GLU A 77 -11.11 -17.55 2.75
C GLU A 77 -11.60 -18.68 3.65
N TYR A 78 -11.42 -18.55 4.96
CA TYR A 78 -11.83 -19.55 5.96
C TYR A 78 -13.27 -19.39 6.46
N ARG A 79 -14.06 -18.49 5.85
CA ARG A 79 -15.47 -18.25 6.21
C ARG A 79 -15.67 -17.96 7.70
N ALA A 80 -14.83 -17.08 8.23
CA ALA A 80 -14.99 -16.54 9.57
C ALA A 80 -16.38 -15.92 9.78
N SER A 81 -16.72 -15.67 11.05
CA SER A 81 -17.96 -14.96 11.39
C SER A 81 -17.95 -13.53 10.81
N ASP A 82 -19.13 -12.97 10.55
CA ASP A 82 -19.21 -11.60 10.04
C ASP A 82 -18.66 -10.56 11.03
N SER A 83 -18.83 -10.80 12.33
CA SER A 83 -18.23 -9.99 13.40
C SER A 83 -16.71 -9.98 13.33
N GLU A 84 -16.08 -11.14 13.08
CA GLU A 84 -14.62 -11.25 12.97
C GLU A 84 -14.10 -10.57 11.69
N LYS A 85 -14.81 -10.73 10.57
CA LYS A 85 -14.47 -10.02 9.33
C LYS A 85 -14.55 -8.51 9.51
N GLU A 86 -15.59 -8.03 10.20
CA GLU A 86 -15.78 -6.60 10.49
C GLU A 86 -14.67 -6.06 11.40
N GLU A 87 -14.32 -6.78 12.47
CA GLU A 87 -13.24 -6.40 13.38
C GLU A 87 -11.89 -6.29 12.65
N LEU A 88 -11.55 -7.30 11.85
CA LEU A 88 -10.32 -7.32 11.06
C LEU A 88 -10.31 -6.22 9.99
N ALA A 89 -11.45 -5.99 9.32
CA ALA A 89 -11.58 -4.92 8.34
C ALA A 89 -11.40 -3.55 8.99
N CYS A 90 -12.03 -3.31 10.16
CA CYS A 90 -11.85 -2.08 10.94
C CYS A 90 -10.38 -1.91 11.35
N ALA A 91 -9.73 -2.97 11.84
CA ALA A 91 -8.34 -2.95 12.25
C ALA A 91 -7.39 -2.65 11.08
N TYR A 92 -7.64 -3.22 9.90
CA TYR A 92 -6.91 -2.93 8.67
C TYR A 92 -7.08 -1.47 8.25
N TRP A 93 -8.32 -1.00 8.11
CA TRP A 93 -8.59 0.36 7.64
C TRP A 93 -8.10 1.43 8.62
N GLY A 94 -8.26 1.20 9.92
CA GLY A 94 -7.77 2.09 10.97
C GLY A 94 -6.24 2.15 11.07
N ALA A 95 -5.52 1.24 10.40
CA ALA A 95 -4.06 1.22 10.37
C ALA A 95 -3.45 1.99 9.21
N LEU A 96 -4.25 2.46 8.24
CA LEU A 96 -3.72 3.22 7.11
C LEU A 96 -3.06 4.50 7.61
N GLN A 97 -1.85 4.74 7.11
CA GLN A 97 -1.09 5.96 7.38
C GLN A 97 -1.09 6.84 6.13
N ASN A 98 -1.16 8.16 6.28
CA ASN A 98 -0.90 9.04 5.15
C ASN A 98 0.59 8.97 4.78
N LEU A 99 0.93 8.92 3.50
CA LEU A 99 2.31 8.76 3.05
C LEU A 99 3.21 9.90 3.55
N SER A 100 2.69 11.11 3.70
CA SER A 100 3.45 12.25 4.25
C SER A 100 3.86 12.10 5.72
N GLN A 101 3.21 11.20 6.47
CA GLN A 101 3.47 10.92 7.88
C GLN A 101 4.14 9.55 8.09
N TYR A 102 4.22 8.75 7.04
CA TYR A 102 4.75 7.41 7.08
C TYR A 102 6.27 7.40 7.14
N SER A 103 6.83 6.46 7.90
CA SER A 103 8.26 6.15 7.93
C SER A 103 8.45 4.67 7.64
N ASN A 104 9.49 4.31 6.88
CA ASN A 104 9.73 2.93 6.47
C ASN A 104 9.88 1.92 7.63
N GLN A 105 9.97 2.34 8.89
CA GLN A 105 10.04 1.44 10.04
C GLN A 105 8.69 1.20 10.75
N SER A 106 7.63 1.94 10.41
CA SER A 106 6.36 1.84 11.12
C SER A 106 5.50 0.64 10.70
N ILE A 107 5.67 0.16 9.46
CA ILE A 107 4.94 -0.98 8.90
C ILE A 107 5.96 -1.98 8.31
N PRO A 108 5.95 -3.26 8.72
CA PRO A 108 6.89 -4.27 8.23
C PRO A 108 6.74 -4.53 6.73
N ARG A 109 5.50 -4.74 6.26
CA ARG A 109 5.13 -4.95 4.85
C ARG A 109 4.21 -3.84 4.33
N PRO A 110 4.78 -2.66 4.03
CA PRO A 110 4.04 -1.50 3.56
C PRO A 110 3.65 -1.62 2.09
N GLU A 111 2.41 -1.29 1.76
CA GLU A 111 1.93 -1.13 0.39
C GLU A 111 1.37 0.29 0.21
N VAL A 112 1.98 1.08 -0.70
CA VAL A 112 1.52 2.45 -1.00
C VAL A 112 0.29 2.39 -1.89
N MET A 113 -0.74 3.14 -1.51
CA MET A 113 -1.99 3.33 -2.25
C MET A 113 -2.05 4.77 -2.78
N ILE A 114 -2.03 4.92 -4.10
CA ILE A 114 -2.21 6.21 -4.78
C ILE A 114 -3.69 6.32 -5.16
N THR A 115 -4.38 7.32 -4.60
CA THR A 115 -5.86 7.42 -4.63
C THR A 115 -6.39 8.48 -5.60
N TYR A 116 -5.56 8.89 -6.55
CA TYR A 116 -5.91 9.95 -7.49
C TYR A 116 -5.31 9.74 -8.87
N ASP A 117 -5.90 10.43 -9.85
CA ASP A 117 -5.44 10.37 -11.23
C ASP A 117 -4.05 10.99 -11.39
N LEU A 118 -3.13 10.20 -11.94
CA LEU A 118 -1.78 10.63 -12.24
C LEU A 118 -1.71 11.23 -13.65
N PRO A 119 -1.15 12.43 -13.84
CA PRO A 119 -0.85 12.91 -15.17
C PRO A 119 0.30 12.07 -15.77
N PRO A 120 0.37 11.91 -17.10
CA PRO A 120 1.48 11.18 -17.73
C PRO A 120 2.88 11.69 -17.35
N SER A 121 3.02 13.00 -17.08
CA SER A 121 4.27 13.63 -16.63
C SER A 121 4.75 13.18 -15.25
N ALA A 122 3.90 12.51 -14.47
CA ALA A 122 4.27 11.95 -13.17
C ALA A 122 4.97 10.59 -13.28
N ILE A 123 5.01 9.98 -14.47
CA ILE A 123 5.46 8.60 -14.67
C ILE A 123 6.74 8.59 -15.50
N ASP A 124 7.80 8.07 -14.91
CA ASP A 124 9.09 7.86 -15.55
C ASP A 124 9.35 6.35 -15.69
N ARG A 125 9.81 5.90 -16.86
CA ARG A 125 10.29 4.51 -17.02
C ARG A 125 11.75 4.42 -16.55
N VAL A 126 12.04 3.47 -15.67
CA VAL A 126 13.40 3.28 -15.10
C VAL A 126 14.09 1.98 -15.54
N SER A 127 13.34 1.03 -16.13
CA SER A 127 13.86 -0.14 -16.88
C SER A 127 12.88 -0.62 -17.95
#